data_AF-A0A376ZR24-F1
#
_entry.id   AF-A0A376ZR24-F1
#
_cell.length_a   1.000
_cell.length_b   1.000
_cell.length_c   1.000
_cell.angle_alpha   90.00
_cell.angle_beta   90.00
_cell.angle_gamma   90.00
#
_symmetry.space_group_name_H-M   'P 1'
#
loop_
_entity.id
_entity.type
_entity.pdbx_description
1 polymer ?
#
loop_
_entity_poly.entity_id
_entity_poly.type
_entity_poly.pdbx_seq_one_letter_code
_entity_poly.pdbx_strand_id
1 'polypeptide(L)' 'MIRIKGDLVSKPYIDITLNLMKTFGVEIENQHYQQFVVKGGQSYQSPGTYLVEGDASSASYFLAAAAIKGAL' A
#
# COMPACT_ATOMS: atom_id res chain seq x y z
N MET A 1 -5.91 -17.94 -6.04
CA MET A 1 -4.72 -18.07 -5.17
C MET A 1 -3.49 -17.73 -5.99
N ILE A 2 -2.58 -16.92 -5.45
CA ILE A 2 -1.32 -16.52 -6.08
C ILE A 2 -0.18 -17.05 -5.21
N ARG A 3 0.85 -17.64 -5.81
CA ARG A 3 2.06 -18.11 -5.12
C ARG A 3 3.29 -17.41 -5.67
N ILE A 4 4.13 -16.91 -4.78
CA ILE A 4 5.39 -16.29 -5.16
C ILE A 4 6.44 -17.37 -5.39
N LYS A 5 7.21 -17.22 -6.45
CA LYS A 5 8.39 -18.04 -6.72
C LYS A 5 9.63 -17.28 -6.25
N GLY A 6 10.40 -17.88 -5.35
CA GLY A 6 11.55 -17.22 -4.71
C GLY A 6 11.13 -16.15 -3.70
N ASP A 7 12.01 -15.19 -3.46
CA ASP A 7 11.82 -14.13 -2.46
C ASP A 7 11.05 -12.94 -3.04
N LEU A 8 10.04 -12.48 -2.31
CA LEU A 8 9.29 -11.29 -2.67
C LEU A 8 10.06 -10.02 -2.28
N VAL A 9 10.43 -9.22 -3.28
CA VAL A 9 10.95 -7.86 -3.09
C VAL A 9 9.81 -6.85 -2.98
N SER A 10 10.11 -5.65 -2.48
CA SER A 10 9.16 -4.52 -2.48
C SER A 10 7.87 -4.74 -1.68
N LYS A 11 7.93 -5.52 -0.58
CA LYS A 11 6.79 -5.78 0.32
C LYS A 11 5.98 -4.52 0.71
N PRO A 12 6.61 -3.36 1.02
CA PRO A 12 5.85 -2.15 1.34
C PRO A 12 4.88 -1.69 0.22
N TYR A 13 5.24 -1.90 -1.05
CA TYR A 13 4.35 -1.55 -2.17
C TYR A 13 3.16 -2.52 -2.29
N ILE A 14 3.38 -3.79 -1.93
CA ILE A 14 2.31 -4.78 -1.86
C ILE A 14 1.36 -4.42 -0.72
N ASP A 15 1.87 -3.97 0.43
CA ASP A 15 1.05 -3.53 1.56
C ASP A 15 0.16 -2.34 1.20
N ILE A 16 0.70 -1.34 0.50
CA ILE A 16 -0.07 -0.21 -0.03
C ILE A 16 -1.21 -0.73 -0.93
N THR A 17 -0.91 -1.68 -1.81
CA THR A 17 -1.91 -2.26 -2.72
C THR A 17 -2.99 -3.03 -1.95
N LEU A 18 -2.61 -3.88 -1.00
CA LEU A 18 -3.55 -4.66 -0.19
C LEU A 18 -4.47 -3.75 0.64
N ASN A 19 -3.91 -2.68 1.21
CA ASN A 19 -4.68 -1.71 1.99
C ASN A 19 -5.67 -0.92 1.12
N LEU A 20 -5.25 -0.53 -0.10
CA LEU A 20 -6.13 0.13 -1.06
C LEU A 20 -7.29 -0.80 -1.46
N MET A 21 -6.98 -2.05 -1.81
CA MET A 21 -8.02 -3.03 -2.16
C MET A 21 -9.03 -3.24 -1.01
N LYS A 22 -8.53 -3.33 0.22
CA LYS A 22 -9.36 -3.44 1.43
C LYS A 22 -10.27 -2.23 1.63
N THR A 23 -9.75 -1.03 1.40
CA THR A 23 -10.53 0.21 1.50
C THR A 23 -11.71 0.23 0.52
N PHE A 24 -11.54 -0.40 -0.64
CA PHE A 24 -12.59 -0.55 -1.65
C PHE A 24 -13.39 -1.87 -1.50
N GLY A 25 -13.35 -2.49 -0.32
CA GLY A 25 -14.20 -3.64 0.03
C GLY A 25 -13.71 -5.00 -0.45
N VAL A 26 -12.46 -5.11 -0.94
CA VAL A 26 -11.86 -6.39 -1.35
C VAL A 26 -10.80 -6.83 -0.35
N GLU A 27 -11.01 -7.98 0.28
CA GLU A 27 -10.06 -8.58 1.20
C GLU A 27 -9.22 -9.67 0.52
N ILE A 28 -7.91 -9.59 0.71
CA ILE A 28 -6.94 -10.60 0.31
C ILE A 28 -6.21 -11.07 1.55
N GLU A 29 -6.19 -12.37 1.77
CA GLU A 29 -5.38 -12.97 2.83
C GLU A 29 -3.93 -13.06 2.35
N ASN A 30 -3.03 -12.40 3.07
CA ASN A 30 -1.58 -12.47 2.85
C ASN A 30 -0.97 -13.52 3.79
N GLN A 31 -0.51 -14.63 3.23
CA GLN A 31 0.20 -15.69 3.95
C GLN A 31 1.71 -15.49 3.82
N HIS A 32 2.25 -14.63 4.69
CA HIS A 32 3.69 -14.35 4.82
C HIS A 32 4.37 -13.93 3.51
N TYR A 33 3.67 -13.24 2.62
CA TYR A 33 4.14 -12.81 1.30
C TYR A 33 4.56 -13.94 0.36
N GLN A 34 4.32 -15.20 0.72
CA GLN A 34 4.59 -16.35 -0.14
C GLN A 34 3.34 -16.79 -0.89
N GLN A 35 2.16 -16.55 -0.31
CA GLN A 35 0.89 -16.87 -0.91
C GLN A 35 -0.14 -15.78 -0.61
N PHE A 36 -0.94 -15.43 -1.62
CA PHE A 36 -2.07 -14.52 -1.49
C PHE A 36 -3.36 -15.25 -1.87
N VAL A 37 -4.32 -15.31 -0.94
CA VAL A 37 -5.60 -15.96 -1.16
C VAL A 37 -6.66 -14.90 -1.41
N VAL A 38 -7.18 -14.90 -2.63
CA VAL A 38 -8.25 -14.00 -3.09
C VAL A 38 -9.55 -14.80 -3.12
N LYS A 39 -10.52 -14.44 -2.29
CA LYS A 39 -11.85 -15.06 -2.31
C LYS A 39 -12.63 -14.53 -3.52
N GLY A 40 -13.29 -15.43 -4.26
CA GLY A 40 -14.17 -15.05 -5.37
C GLY A 40 -15.47 -14.37 -4.88
N GLY A 41 -16.22 -13.77 -5.80
CA GLY A 41 -17.51 -13.14 -5.50
C GLY A 41 -17.42 -11.79 -4.78
N GLN A 42 -16.20 -11.25 -4.60
CA GLN A 42 -15.99 -9.89 -4.11
C GLN A 42 -16.12 -8.89 -5.25
N SER A 43 -16.62 -7.70 -4.93
CA SER A 43 -16.73 -6.58 -5.86
C SER A 43 -16.19 -5.33 -5.19
N TYR A 44 -15.46 -4.51 -5.94
CA TYR A 44 -15.05 -3.21 -5.42
C TYR A 44 -16.26 -2.32 -5.20
N GLN A 45 -16.25 -1.61 -4.08
CA GLN A 45 -17.24 -0.62 -3.73
C GLN A 45 -16.55 0.71 -3.46
N SER A 46 -17.16 1.79 -3.92
CA SER A 46 -16.65 3.12 -3.63
C SER A 46 -16.79 3.41 -2.14
N PRO A 47 -15.74 3.89 -1.46
CA PRO A 47 -15.85 4.43 -0.10
C PRO A 47 -16.55 5.82 -0.08
N GLY A 48 -17.05 6.29 -1.23
CA GLY A 48 -17.54 7.65 -1.43
C GLY A 48 -16.39 8.58 -1.76
N THR A 49 -15.67 9.02 -0.74
CA THR A 49 -14.48 9.89 -0.88
C THR A 49 -13.24 9.11 -0.47
N TYR A 50 -12.17 9.24 -1.26
CA TYR A 50 -10.87 8.66 -0.94
C TYR A 50 -9.78 9.70 -1.18
N LEU A 51 -8.97 9.96 -0.16
CA LEU A 51 -7.79 10.82 -0.28
C LEU A 51 -6.65 10.00 -0.87
N VAL A 52 -6.16 10.41 -2.04
CA VAL A 52 -4.95 9.82 -2.62
C VAL A 52 -3.76 10.33 -1.80
N GLU A 53 -3.02 9.41 -1.19
CA GLU A 53 -1.82 9.75 -0.42
C GLU A 53 -0.81 10.49 -1.29
N GLY A 54 -0.16 11.51 -0.72
CA GLY A 54 0.91 12.23 -1.39
C GLY A 54 2.16 11.36 -1.54
N ASP A 55 3.06 11.75 -2.44
CA ASP A 55 4.33 11.04 -2.62
C ASP A 55 5.27 11.30 -1.43
N ALA A 56 5.38 10.29 -0.56
CA ALA A 56 6.27 10.31 0.60
C ALA A 56 7.74 10.50 0.19
N SER A 57 8.15 10.00 -0.97
CA SER A 57 9.53 10.12 -1.46
C SER A 57 9.85 11.58 -1.75
N SER A 58 8.99 12.27 -2.50
CA SER A 58 9.15 13.70 -2.78
C SER A 58 8.94 14.60 -1.56
N ALA A 59 8.05 14.22 -0.63
CA ALA A 59 7.83 14.97 0.60
C ALA A 59 9.09 15.06 1.47
N SER A 60 9.97 14.05 1.41
CA SER A 60 11.21 14.01 2.18
C SER A 60 12.13 15.22 1.94
N TYR A 61 12.14 15.77 0.73
CA TYR A 61 12.97 16.94 0.40
C TYR A 61 12.52 18.20 1.14
N PHE A 62 11.21 18.42 1.22
CA PHE A 62 10.65 19.58 1.94
C PHE A 62 10.86 19.45 3.44
N LEU A 63 10.69 18.25 3.98
CA LEU A 63 10.96 17.96 5.39
C LEU A 63 12.46 18.16 5.72
N ALA A 64 13.36 17.68 4.87
CA ALA A 64 14.79 17.87 5.05
C ALA A 64 15.18 19.36 4.95
N ALA A 65 14.64 20.09 3.98
CA ALA A 65 14.87 21.53 3.85
C ALA A 65 14.39 22.29 5.10
N ALA A 66 13.20 21.97 5.62
CA ALA A 66 12.68 22.55 6.85
C ALA A 66 13.57 22.23 8.06
N ALA A 67 14.07 21.00 8.18
CA ALA A 67 14.98 20.62 9.26
C ALA A 67 16.32 21.38 9.18
N ILE A 68 16.87 21.58 7.98
CA ILE A 68 18.15 22.28 7.78
C ILE A 68 18.01 23.80 8.03
N LYS A 69 16.92 24.42 7.57
CA LYS A 69 16.71 25.88 7.63
C LYS A 69 15.93 26.37 8.85
N GLY A 70 15.08 25.52 9.44
CA GLY A 70 14.20 25.83 10.56
C GLY A 70 14.73 25.41 11.93
N ALA A 71 15.92 24.81 12.01
CA ALA A 71 16.61 24.50 13.26
C ALA A 71 17.56 25.62 13.73
N LEU A 72 17.42 26.83 13.20
CA LEU A 72 18.08 28.06 13.67
C LEU A 72 17.10 28.98 14.38
#